data_AF-J3GXA1-F1
#
_entry.id   AF-J3GXA1-F1
#
_cell.length_a   1.000
_cell.length_b   1.000
_cell.length_c   1.000
_cell.angle_alpha   90.00
_cell.angle_beta   90.00
_cell.angle_gamma   90.00
#
_symmetry.space_group_name_H-M   'P 1'
#
loop_
_entity.id
_entity.type
_entity.pdbx_description
1 polymer ?
#
loop_
_entity_poly.entity_id
_entity_poly.type
_entity_poly.pdbx_seq_one_letter_code
_entity_poly.pdbx_strand_id
1 'polypeptide(L)'
;AWPLPIPTPLLLALQVPFLPLLAWGLGRDLLAAGKRENYPILLMVSLLAGCQVMTLLGFAVDDVNLQRRGVLASLWLVGALMSVIGGRVIPFFIQRGLNRPATPAAYPLPGKVLLVSALLAAVSFAAGLNDVPRVWLAVLFALLSGLHLLRLWRWHDRGLWRVPLLWSLYLAYAWLAVATLAMALWHLGVMPQQSLATHSLAVGGIGGLILAMIARVSLGHTGRPLLPSKVIVVGFALVLVAGVSRVLLVPFSGWGLGVSALLWCMAFGLFLSRYTGILLKPRV
;
A
#
# COMPACT_ATOMS: atom_id res chain seq x y z
N ALA A 1 11.75 -22.16 3.34
CA ALA A 1 11.60 -22.98 4.56
C ALA A 1 11.53 -22.05 5.76
N TRP A 2 10.49 -22.15 6.59
CA TRP A 2 10.46 -21.45 7.88
C TRP A 2 11.50 -22.10 8.81
N PRO A 3 12.25 -21.36 9.63
CA PRO A 3 13.33 -21.94 10.45
C PRO A 3 12.84 -22.91 11.54
N LEU A 4 11.53 -22.99 11.77
CA LEU A 4 10.91 -23.90 12.73
C LEU A 4 9.73 -24.62 12.06
N PRO A 5 9.63 -25.96 12.13
CA PRO A 5 8.46 -26.70 11.66
C PRO A 5 7.30 -26.47 12.63
N ILE A 6 6.47 -25.47 12.35
CA ILE A 6 5.23 -25.23 13.09
C ILE A 6 4.16 -26.19 12.53
N PRO A 7 3.50 -27.02 13.37
CA PRO A 7 2.42 -27.89 12.91
C PRO A 7 1.32 -27.08 12.22
N THR A 8 0.85 -27.52 11.05
CA THR A 8 -0.21 -26.84 10.30
C THR A 8 -1.45 -26.51 11.14
N PRO A 9 -1.97 -27.40 12.01
CA PRO A 9 -3.11 -27.06 12.86
C PRO A 9 -2.83 -25.89 13.81
N LEU A 10 -1.62 -25.81 14.37
CA LEU A 10 -1.22 -24.71 15.26
C LEU A 10 -1.08 -23.40 14.48
N LEU A 11 -0.49 -23.44 13.27
CA LEU A 11 -0.41 -22.29 12.38
C LEU A 11 -1.82 -21.73 12.08
N LEU A 12 -2.75 -22.61 11.71
CA LEU A 12 -4.14 -22.23 11.41
C LEU A 12 -4.85 -21.66 12.64
N ALA A 13 -4.73 -22.32 13.80
CA ALA A 13 -5.35 -21.88 15.04
C ALA A 13 -4.87 -20.49 15.49
N LEU A 14 -3.61 -20.14 15.24
CA LEU A 14 -3.05 -18.83 15.58
C LEU A 14 -3.37 -17.75 14.53
N GLN A 15 -3.30 -18.09 13.25
CA GLN A 15 -3.38 -17.09 12.17
C GLN A 15 -4.83 -16.77 11.76
N VAL A 16 -5.72 -17.78 11.70
CA VAL A 16 -7.11 -17.59 11.23
C VAL A 16 -7.88 -16.59 12.10
N PRO A 17 -7.81 -16.62 13.44
CA PRO A 17 -8.61 -15.71 14.27
C PRO A 17 -8.14 -14.27 14.27
N PHE A 18 -6.87 -13.98 13.95
CA PHE A 18 -6.28 -12.66 14.16
C PHE A 18 -7.01 -11.53 13.42
N LEU A 19 -7.15 -11.63 12.09
CA LEU A 19 -7.82 -10.59 11.30
C LEU A 19 -9.34 -10.49 11.57
N PRO A 20 -10.09 -11.60 11.72
CA PRO A 20 -11.49 -11.55 12.17
C PRO A 20 -11.67 -10.88 13.54
N LEU A 21 -10.82 -11.20 14.52
CA LEU A 21 -10.88 -10.58 15.85
C LEU A 21 -10.53 -9.09 15.79
N LEU A 22 -9.56 -8.71 14.96
CA LEU A 22 -9.23 -7.31 14.69
C LEU A 22 -10.41 -6.58 14.04
N ALA A 23 -11.05 -7.17 13.03
CA ALA A 23 -12.24 -6.62 12.38
C ALA A 23 -13.38 -6.45 13.38
N TRP A 24 -13.58 -7.43 14.27
CA TRP A 24 -14.59 -7.35 15.32
C TRP A 24 -14.30 -6.23 16.33
N GLY A 25 -13.07 -6.12 16.82
CA GLY A 25 -12.67 -5.07 17.76
C GLY A 25 -12.83 -3.67 17.16
N LEU A 26 -12.29 -3.45 15.95
CA LEU A 26 -12.45 -2.20 15.22
C LEU A 26 -13.92 -1.90 14.89
N GLY A 27 -14.67 -2.93 14.49
CA GLY A 27 -16.07 -2.81 14.12
C GLY A 27 -16.94 -2.38 15.29
N ARG A 28 -16.74 -3.00 16.47
CA ARG A 28 -17.45 -2.61 17.70
C ARG A 28 -17.25 -1.14 18.03
N ASP A 29 -16.00 -0.67 18.02
CA ASP A 29 -15.66 0.70 18.40
C ASP A 29 -16.15 1.72 17.35
N LEU A 30 -16.07 1.39 16.05
CA LEU A 30 -16.56 2.25 14.95
C LEU A 30 -18.08 2.36 14.93
N LEU A 31 -18.79 1.25 15.16
CA LEU A 31 -20.24 1.22 15.23
C LEU A 31 -20.75 1.98 16.45
N ALA A 32 -20.15 1.77 17.62
CA ALA A 32 -20.47 2.49 18.85
C ALA A 32 -20.23 4.01 18.71
N ALA A 33 -19.15 4.41 18.03
CA ALA A 33 -18.83 5.81 17.79
C ALA A 33 -19.61 6.46 16.62
N GLY A 34 -20.44 5.68 15.88
CA GLY A 34 -21.22 6.19 14.74
C GLY A 34 -20.40 6.72 13.56
N LYS A 35 -19.10 6.38 13.46
CA LYS A 35 -18.17 6.93 12.45
C LYS A 35 -18.31 6.24 11.08
N ARG A 36 -19.45 6.45 10.42
CA ARG A 36 -19.80 5.82 9.12
C ARG A 36 -18.77 6.04 8.02
N GLU A 37 -18.06 7.16 8.04
CA GLU A 37 -17.02 7.49 7.07
C GLU A 37 -15.84 6.50 7.05
N ASN A 38 -15.69 5.70 8.11
CA ASN A 38 -14.62 4.72 8.28
C ASN A 38 -15.11 3.27 8.06
N TYR A 39 -16.38 3.04 7.76
CA TYR A 39 -16.90 1.69 7.46
C TYR A 39 -16.22 1.02 6.27
N PRO A 40 -15.76 1.72 5.21
CA PRO A 40 -14.96 1.09 4.17
C PRO A 40 -13.69 0.43 4.72
N ILE A 41 -13.06 0.98 5.77
CA ILE A 41 -11.87 0.37 6.38
C ILE A 41 -12.26 -0.96 7.02
N LEU A 42 -13.37 -1.00 7.77
CA LEU A 42 -13.88 -2.22 8.38
C LEU A 42 -14.17 -3.31 7.32
N LEU A 43 -14.87 -2.95 6.24
CA LEU A 43 -15.12 -3.87 5.12
C LEU A 43 -13.82 -4.44 4.57
N MET A 44 -12.81 -3.61 4.37
CA MET A 44 -11.53 -4.03 3.82
C MET A 44 -10.72 -4.93 4.76
N VAL A 45 -10.74 -4.67 6.07
CA VAL A 45 -10.12 -5.57 7.06
C VAL A 45 -10.83 -6.93 7.08
N SER A 46 -12.16 -6.96 6.97
CA SER A 46 -12.92 -8.21 6.86
C SER A 46 -12.60 -8.98 5.57
N LEU A 47 -12.45 -8.28 4.44
CA LEU A 47 -12.04 -8.91 3.18
C LEU A 47 -10.59 -9.42 3.23
N LEU A 48 -9.69 -8.71 3.93
CA LEU A 48 -8.33 -9.18 4.20
C LEU A 48 -8.34 -10.47 5.03
N ALA A 49 -9.23 -10.57 6.02
CA ALA A 49 -9.44 -11.81 6.78
C ALA A 49 -9.85 -12.97 5.86
N GLY A 50 -10.78 -12.73 4.93
CA GLY A 50 -11.15 -13.72 3.90
C GLY A 50 -9.97 -14.15 3.02
N CYS A 51 -9.14 -13.19 2.57
CA CYS A 51 -7.93 -13.49 1.79
C CYS A 51 -6.90 -14.29 2.60
N GLN A 52 -6.78 -14.02 3.91
CA GLN A 52 -5.90 -14.77 4.81
C GLN A 52 -6.39 -16.21 4.96
N VAL A 53 -7.70 -16.42 5.20
CA VAL A 53 -8.30 -17.76 5.25
C VAL A 53 -8.04 -18.50 3.94
N MET A 54 -8.28 -17.86 2.80
CA MET A 54 -8.02 -18.45 1.48
C MET A 54 -6.54 -18.84 1.29
N THR A 55 -5.62 -18.00 1.75
CA THR A 55 -4.17 -18.28 1.71
C THR A 55 -3.80 -19.48 2.57
N LEU A 56 -4.35 -19.55 3.79
CA LEU A 56 -4.10 -20.61 4.75
C LEU A 56 -4.74 -21.93 4.35
N LEU A 57 -5.93 -21.90 3.73
CA LEU A 57 -6.56 -23.07 3.13
C LEU A 57 -5.72 -23.62 1.99
N GLY A 58 -5.25 -22.75 1.08
CA GLY A 58 -4.33 -23.14 0.01
C GLY A 58 -3.06 -23.81 0.55
N PHE A 59 -2.48 -23.26 1.62
CA PHE A 59 -1.37 -23.91 2.32
C PHE A 59 -1.74 -25.27 2.92
N ALA A 60 -2.91 -25.39 3.56
CA ALA A 60 -3.33 -26.62 4.23
C ALA A 60 -3.63 -27.78 3.27
N VAL A 61 -4.07 -27.48 2.04
CA VAL A 61 -4.36 -28.49 0.99
C VAL A 61 -3.26 -28.57 -0.09
N ASP A 62 -2.13 -27.90 0.12
CA ASP A 62 -1.01 -27.80 -0.83
C ASP A 62 -1.39 -27.25 -2.22
N ASP A 63 -2.42 -26.38 -2.28
CA ASP A 63 -2.81 -25.64 -3.48
C ASP A 63 -2.11 -24.27 -3.54
N VAL A 64 -0.99 -24.26 -4.27
CA VAL A 64 -0.17 -23.07 -4.53
C VAL A 64 -0.95 -21.97 -5.25
N ASN A 65 -1.92 -22.31 -6.12
CA ASN A 65 -2.70 -21.31 -6.84
C ASN A 65 -3.70 -20.62 -5.92
N LEU A 66 -4.38 -21.38 -5.07
CA LEU A 66 -5.29 -20.83 -4.06
C LEU A 66 -4.52 -19.93 -3.09
N GLN A 67 -3.34 -20.37 -2.65
CA GLN A 67 -2.45 -19.57 -1.81
C GLN A 67 -2.06 -18.26 -2.51
N ARG A 68 -1.57 -18.32 -3.75
CA ARG A 68 -1.13 -17.16 -4.53
C ARG A 68 -2.26 -16.16 -4.76
N ARG A 69 -3.47 -16.62 -5.11
CA ARG A 69 -4.64 -15.77 -5.31
C ARG A 69 -5.00 -15.01 -4.02
N GLY A 70 -4.91 -15.65 -2.86
CA GLY A 70 -5.21 -15.02 -1.57
C GLY A 70 -4.20 -13.93 -1.22
N VAL A 71 -2.91 -14.21 -1.42
CA VAL A 71 -1.83 -13.23 -1.23
C VAL A 71 -1.97 -12.05 -2.17
N LEU A 72 -2.20 -12.27 -3.47
CA LEU A 72 -2.33 -11.17 -4.42
C LEU A 72 -3.62 -10.35 -4.21
N ALA A 73 -4.74 -11.00 -3.90
CA ALA A 73 -5.98 -10.30 -3.55
C ALA A 73 -5.80 -9.40 -2.33
N SER A 74 -5.13 -9.90 -1.28
CA SER A 74 -4.83 -9.09 -0.09
C SER A 74 -3.92 -7.90 -0.41
N LEU A 75 -2.91 -8.06 -1.26
CA LEU A 75 -2.06 -6.94 -1.70
C LEU A 75 -2.88 -5.82 -2.38
N TRP A 76 -3.81 -6.18 -3.27
CA TRP A 76 -4.68 -5.21 -3.93
C TRP A 76 -5.72 -4.59 -2.99
N LEU A 77 -6.19 -5.32 -1.97
CA LEU A 77 -6.96 -4.73 -0.87
C LEU A 77 -6.14 -3.71 -0.08
N VAL A 78 -4.85 -3.96 0.18
CA VAL A 78 -3.99 -2.94 0.80
C VAL A 78 -3.84 -1.73 -0.13
N GLY A 79 -3.68 -1.93 -1.44
CA GLY A 79 -3.69 -0.82 -2.42
C GLY A 79 -5.00 -0.03 -2.42
N ALA A 80 -6.14 -0.70 -2.27
CA ALA A 80 -7.43 -0.07 -2.12
C ALA A 80 -7.54 0.71 -0.78
N LEU A 81 -6.95 0.22 0.32
CA LEU A 81 -6.88 0.92 1.60
C LEU A 81 -6.03 2.17 1.47
N MET A 82 -4.88 2.08 0.79
CA MET A 82 -4.05 3.24 0.43
C MET A 82 -4.86 4.26 -0.38
N SER A 83 -5.71 3.82 -1.30
CA SER A 83 -6.59 4.70 -2.08
C SER A 83 -7.61 5.44 -1.20
N VAL A 84 -8.30 4.73 -0.31
CA VAL A 84 -9.35 5.29 0.55
C VAL A 84 -8.75 6.24 1.59
N ILE A 85 -7.74 5.78 2.34
CA ILE A 85 -7.11 6.56 3.41
C ILE A 85 -6.28 7.69 2.81
N GLY A 86 -5.44 7.38 1.83
CA GLY A 86 -4.59 8.37 1.14
C GLY A 86 -5.41 9.46 0.47
N GLY A 87 -6.61 9.12 -0.04
CA GLY A 87 -7.54 10.07 -0.64
C GLY A 87 -7.99 11.22 0.26
N ARG A 88 -7.88 11.05 1.58
CA ARG A 88 -8.22 12.07 2.59
C ARG A 88 -6.97 12.60 3.28
N VAL A 89 -6.05 11.71 3.64
CA VAL A 89 -4.89 12.01 4.48
C VAL A 89 -3.79 12.76 3.71
N ILE A 90 -3.51 12.39 2.46
CA ILE A 90 -2.47 13.05 1.64
C ILE A 90 -2.85 14.51 1.33
N PRO A 91 -4.04 14.83 0.79
CA PRO A 91 -4.41 16.23 0.55
C PRO A 91 -4.48 17.02 1.85
N PHE A 92 -4.97 16.43 2.96
CA PHE A 92 -4.94 17.07 4.27
C PHE A 92 -3.52 17.44 4.72
N PHE A 93 -2.56 16.52 4.55
CA PHE A 93 -1.17 16.77 4.90
C PHE A 93 -0.49 17.77 4.00
N ILE A 94 -0.77 17.79 2.69
CA ILE A 94 -0.26 18.80 1.77
C ILE A 94 -0.81 20.17 2.15
N GLN A 95 -2.11 20.26 2.40
CA GLN A 95 -2.77 21.49 2.80
C GLN A 95 -2.18 22.06 4.11
N ARG A 96 -2.13 21.23 5.17
CA ARG A 96 -1.59 21.63 6.48
C ARG A 96 -0.09 21.91 6.43
N GLY A 97 0.68 21.06 5.73
CA GLY A 97 2.13 21.19 5.65
C GLY A 97 2.61 22.38 4.84
N LEU A 98 1.77 22.93 3.95
CA LEU A 98 2.07 24.10 3.14
C LEU A 98 1.27 25.36 3.56
N ASN A 99 0.55 25.29 4.69
CA ASN A 99 -0.31 26.38 5.18
C ASN A 99 -1.29 26.91 4.13
N ARG A 100 -1.91 26.00 3.36
CA ARG A 100 -2.93 26.35 2.36
C ARG A 100 -4.32 26.44 2.99
N PRO A 101 -5.21 27.31 2.47
CA PRO A 101 -6.59 27.37 2.91
C PRO A 101 -7.30 26.03 2.69
N ALA A 102 -8.36 25.79 3.47
CA ALA A 102 -9.20 24.60 3.31
C ALA A 102 -9.80 24.58 1.91
N THR A 103 -9.48 23.53 1.16
CA THR A 103 -10.12 23.26 -0.12
C THR A 103 -11.42 22.50 0.16
N PRO A 104 -12.52 22.82 -0.56
CA PRO A 104 -13.76 22.05 -0.45
C PRO A 104 -13.51 20.56 -0.68
N ALA A 105 -14.24 19.71 0.03
CA ALA A 105 -14.16 18.27 -0.18
C ALA A 105 -14.39 17.94 -1.66
N ALA A 106 -13.46 17.21 -2.27
CA ALA A 106 -13.60 16.81 -3.66
C ALA A 106 -14.91 16.04 -3.88
N TYR A 107 -15.52 16.20 -5.06
CA TYR A 107 -16.74 15.48 -5.44
C TYR A 107 -16.68 13.99 -5.06
N PRO A 108 -17.73 13.44 -4.42
CA PRO A 108 -17.68 12.09 -3.87
C PRO A 108 -17.65 11.00 -4.95
N LEU A 109 -18.09 11.29 -6.17
CA LEU A 109 -18.26 10.31 -7.24
C LEU A 109 -16.93 9.63 -7.66
N PRO A 110 -15.85 10.35 -8.03
CA PRO A 110 -14.55 9.73 -8.30
C PRO A 110 -14.04 8.85 -7.15
N GLY A 111 -14.32 9.22 -5.89
CA GLY A 111 -13.95 8.43 -4.72
C GLY A 111 -14.72 7.11 -4.63
N LYS A 112 -16.03 7.14 -4.87
CA LYS A 112 -16.88 5.94 -4.90
C LYS A 112 -16.49 5.01 -6.05
N VAL A 113 -16.26 5.55 -7.25
CA VAL A 113 -15.80 4.77 -8.41
C VAL A 113 -14.47 4.10 -8.12
N LEU A 114 -13.48 4.84 -7.59
CA LEU A 114 -12.19 4.25 -7.19
C LEU A 114 -12.36 3.13 -6.16
N LEU A 115 -13.22 3.29 -5.15
CA LEU A 115 -13.45 2.24 -4.15
C LEU A 115 -14.03 0.98 -4.81
N VAL A 116 -15.10 1.11 -5.58
CA VAL A 116 -15.76 -0.03 -6.25
C VAL A 116 -14.78 -0.70 -7.23
N SER A 117 -14.11 0.07 -8.07
CA SER A 117 -13.13 -0.48 -9.02
C SER A 117 -11.96 -1.18 -8.32
N ALA A 118 -11.49 -0.67 -7.19
CA ALA A 118 -10.38 -1.29 -6.47
C ALA A 118 -10.82 -2.57 -5.72
N LEU A 119 -12.07 -2.62 -5.23
CA LEU A 119 -12.66 -3.84 -4.71
C LEU A 119 -12.86 -4.90 -5.81
N LEU A 120 -13.34 -4.49 -7.00
CA LEU A 120 -13.43 -5.38 -8.16
C LEU A 120 -12.06 -5.93 -8.57
N ALA A 121 -11.02 -5.08 -8.53
CA ALA A 121 -9.65 -5.53 -8.78
C ALA A 121 -9.23 -6.61 -7.77
N ALA A 122 -9.41 -6.38 -6.47
CA ALA A 122 -9.09 -7.39 -5.45
C ALA A 122 -9.89 -8.71 -5.62
N VAL A 123 -11.20 -8.62 -5.88
CA VAL A 123 -12.05 -9.79 -6.12
C VAL A 123 -11.60 -10.55 -7.37
N SER A 124 -11.20 -9.84 -8.43
CA SER A 124 -10.70 -10.48 -9.64
C SER A 124 -9.41 -11.28 -9.41
N PHE A 125 -8.58 -10.88 -8.44
CA PHE A 125 -7.40 -11.66 -8.02
C PHE A 125 -7.81 -12.88 -7.20
N ALA A 126 -8.74 -12.74 -6.25
CA ALA A 126 -9.24 -13.85 -5.45
C ALA A 126 -9.89 -14.93 -6.32
N ALA A 127 -10.62 -14.52 -7.36
CA ALA A 127 -11.27 -15.38 -8.33
C ALA A 127 -10.32 -15.99 -9.39
N GLY A 128 -9.03 -15.66 -9.39
CA GLY A 128 -8.07 -16.19 -10.37
C GLY A 128 -8.21 -15.61 -11.79
N LEU A 129 -8.96 -14.52 -11.96
CA LEU A 129 -9.18 -13.93 -13.28
C LEU A 129 -7.92 -13.24 -13.83
N ASN A 130 -6.98 -12.91 -12.95
CA ASN A 130 -5.69 -12.29 -13.26
C ASN A 130 -4.57 -13.30 -13.53
N ASP A 131 -4.90 -14.58 -13.77
CA ASP A 131 -3.92 -15.59 -14.17
C ASP A 131 -3.58 -15.50 -15.67
N VAL A 132 -4.47 -14.87 -16.45
CA VAL A 132 -4.35 -14.69 -17.90
C VAL A 132 -4.77 -13.24 -18.27
N PRO A 133 -4.17 -12.62 -19.29
CA PRO A 133 -4.62 -11.33 -19.82
C PRO A 133 -6.10 -11.34 -20.24
N ARG A 134 -6.84 -10.27 -19.91
CA ARG A 134 -8.27 -10.11 -20.23
C ARG A 134 -8.54 -8.63 -20.51
N VAL A 135 -9.16 -8.34 -21.66
CA VAL A 135 -9.39 -6.96 -22.12
C VAL A 135 -10.22 -6.14 -21.12
N TRP A 136 -11.27 -6.72 -20.52
CA TRP A 136 -12.09 -6.00 -19.55
C TRP A 136 -11.31 -5.63 -18.26
N LEU A 137 -10.33 -6.46 -17.86
CA LEU A 137 -9.44 -6.12 -16.74
C LEU A 137 -8.46 -5.01 -17.14
N ALA A 138 -7.99 -4.96 -18.38
CA ALA A 138 -7.21 -3.83 -18.87
C ALA A 138 -7.98 -2.51 -18.74
N VAL A 139 -9.27 -2.49 -19.12
CA VAL A 139 -10.14 -1.32 -18.96
C VAL A 139 -10.32 -0.95 -17.49
N LEU A 140 -10.57 -1.92 -16.61
CA LEU A 140 -10.71 -1.69 -15.17
C LEU A 140 -9.45 -1.05 -14.57
N PHE A 141 -8.27 -1.60 -14.87
CA PHE A 141 -7.00 -1.09 -14.35
C PHE A 141 -6.59 0.24 -14.99
N ALA A 142 -6.92 0.48 -16.27
CA ALA A 142 -6.73 1.78 -16.91
C ALA A 142 -7.61 2.86 -16.28
N LEU A 143 -8.88 2.55 -15.97
CA LEU A 143 -9.77 3.44 -15.23
C LEU A 143 -9.21 3.77 -13.84
N LEU A 144 -8.76 2.77 -13.10
CA LEU A 144 -8.10 2.97 -11.80
C LEU A 144 -6.89 3.90 -11.93
N SER A 145 -6.01 3.64 -12.90
CA SER A 145 -4.82 4.45 -13.13
C SER A 145 -5.16 5.90 -13.44
N GLY A 146 -6.10 6.14 -14.37
CA GLY A 146 -6.56 7.48 -14.73
C GLY A 146 -7.14 8.25 -13.55
N LEU A 147 -7.94 7.60 -12.70
CA LEU A 147 -8.50 8.22 -11.49
C LEU A 147 -7.44 8.50 -10.41
N HIS A 148 -6.43 7.64 -10.27
CA HIS A 148 -5.29 7.89 -9.38
C HIS A 148 -4.41 9.03 -9.88
N LEU A 149 -4.15 9.11 -11.19
CA LEU A 149 -3.43 10.23 -11.81
C LEU A 149 -4.20 11.54 -11.67
N LEU A 150 -5.53 11.53 -11.86
CA LEU A 150 -6.39 12.68 -11.63
C LEU A 150 -6.29 13.19 -10.18
N ARG A 151 -6.25 12.28 -9.21
CA ARG A 151 -6.03 12.62 -7.79
C ARG A 151 -4.67 13.25 -7.56
N LEU A 152 -3.61 12.63 -8.06
CA LEU A 152 -2.23 13.15 -7.94
C LEU A 152 -2.11 14.55 -8.57
N TRP A 153 -2.75 14.77 -9.72
CA TRP A 153 -2.78 16.07 -10.36
C TRP A 153 -3.50 17.12 -9.49
N ARG A 154 -4.67 16.79 -8.93
CA ARG A 154 -5.42 17.67 -8.03
C ARG A 154 -4.71 17.98 -6.72
N TRP A 155 -3.90 17.05 -6.21
CA TRP A 155 -3.13 17.23 -4.98
C TRP A 155 -1.82 17.97 -5.19
N HIS A 156 -1.38 18.13 -6.44
CA HIS A 156 -0.08 18.69 -6.74
C HIS A 156 -0.01 20.17 -6.37
N ASP A 157 0.93 20.50 -5.49
CA ASP A 157 1.35 21.86 -5.17
C ASP A 157 2.89 21.88 -5.26
N ARG A 158 3.47 22.87 -5.95
CA ARG A 158 4.93 22.98 -6.12
C ARG A 158 5.68 23.02 -4.79
N GLY A 159 5.05 23.51 -3.73
CA GLY A 159 5.61 23.56 -2.38
C GLY A 159 5.89 22.16 -1.79
N LEU A 160 5.19 21.12 -2.23
CA LEU A 160 5.35 19.76 -1.68
C LEU A 160 6.78 19.23 -1.85
N TRP A 161 7.47 19.62 -2.92
CA TRP A 161 8.84 19.19 -3.21
C TRP A 161 9.87 19.73 -2.21
N ARG A 162 9.55 20.83 -1.52
CA ARG A 162 10.42 21.43 -0.49
C ARG A 162 10.28 20.74 0.87
N VAL A 163 9.24 19.92 1.07
CA VAL A 163 8.94 19.29 2.35
C VAL A 163 9.10 17.76 2.23
N PRO A 164 10.15 17.16 2.83
CA PRO A 164 10.43 15.73 2.63
C PRO A 164 9.32 14.76 3.03
N LEU A 165 8.56 15.09 4.07
CA LEU A 165 7.42 14.29 4.50
C LEU A 165 6.22 14.37 3.55
N LEU A 166 6.18 15.34 2.62
CA LEU A 166 5.09 15.50 1.66
C LEU A 166 5.42 14.82 0.34
N TRP A 167 6.59 15.09 -0.23
CA TRP A 167 6.96 14.44 -1.50
C TRP A 167 7.08 12.93 -1.35
N SER A 168 7.51 12.41 -0.18
CA SER A 168 7.62 10.96 0.03
C SER A 168 6.25 10.27 0.00
N LEU A 169 5.24 10.87 0.63
CA LEU A 169 3.85 10.39 0.56
C LEU A 169 3.28 10.51 -0.85
N TYR A 170 3.53 11.63 -1.53
CA TYR A 170 3.05 11.88 -2.87
C TYR A 170 3.62 10.86 -3.88
N LEU A 171 4.94 10.65 -3.84
CA LEU A 171 5.62 9.70 -4.71
C LEU A 171 5.27 8.24 -4.37
N ALA A 172 5.09 7.89 -3.09
CA ALA A 172 4.57 6.58 -2.72
C ALA A 172 3.15 6.34 -3.25
N TYR A 173 2.28 7.35 -3.23
CA TYR A 173 0.97 7.22 -3.85
C TYR A 173 1.06 7.18 -5.39
N ALA A 174 2.02 7.86 -6.00
CA ALA A 174 2.26 7.77 -7.44
C ALA A 174 2.55 6.33 -7.90
N TRP A 175 3.24 5.55 -7.06
CA TRP A 175 3.45 4.12 -7.33
C TRP A 175 2.16 3.29 -7.37
N LEU A 176 1.08 3.70 -6.71
CA LEU A 176 -0.23 3.04 -6.86
C LEU A 176 -0.83 3.30 -8.26
N ALA A 177 -0.65 4.51 -8.81
CA ALA A 177 -1.02 4.82 -10.19
C ALA A 177 -0.16 4.03 -11.21
N VAL A 178 1.14 3.88 -10.93
CA VAL A 178 2.06 3.06 -11.74
C VAL A 178 1.68 1.59 -11.67
N ALA A 179 1.33 1.05 -10.50
CA ALA A 179 0.94 -0.35 -10.35
C ALA A 179 -0.34 -0.68 -11.12
N THR A 180 -1.34 0.19 -11.03
CA THR A 180 -2.60 0.04 -11.80
C THR A 180 -2.35 0.18 -13.30
N LEU A 181 -1.51 1.12 -13.74
CA LEU A 181 -1.12 1.23 -15.14
C LEU A 181 -0.38 -0.03 -15.63
N ALA A 182 0.57 -0.52 -14.86
CA ALA A 182 1.34 -1.72 -15.19
C ALA A 182 0.44 -2.97 -15.29
N MET A 183 -0.59 -3.09 -14.45
CA MET A 183 -1.61 -4.14 -14.60
C MET A 183 -2.41 -3.99 -15.88
N ALA A 184 -2.81 -2.76 -16.23
CA ALA A 184 -3.54 -2.52 -17.48
C ALA A 184 -2.69 -2.94 -18.69
N LEU A 185 -1.42 -2.53 -18.72
CA LEU A 185 -0.46 -2.90 -19.77
C LEU A 185 -0.21 -4.41 -19.84
N TRP A 186 -0.19 -5.10 -18.69
CA TRP A 186 -0.08 -6.56 -18.66
C TRP A 186 -1.30 -7.24 -19.26
N HIS A 187 -2.51 -6.79 -18.91
CA HIS A 187 -3.74 -7.33 -19.51
C HIS A 187 -3.92 -6.98 -20.99
N LEU A 188 -3.24 -5.94 -21.50
CA LEU A 188 -3.14 -5.63 -22.92
C LEU A 188 -2.06 -6.44 -23.65
N GLY A 189 -1.28 -7.26 -22.94
CA GLY A 189 -0.18 -8.03 -23.52
C GLY A 189 1.07 -7.21 -23.84
N VAL A 190 1.15 -5.94 -23.40
CA VAL A 190 2.30 -5.05 -23.64
C VAL A 190 3.41 -5.28 -22.59
N MET A 191 3.04 -5.55 -21.34
CA MET A 191 3.99 -5.79 -20.26
C MET A 191 4.34 -7.28 -20.17
N PRO A 192 5.62 -7.67 -20.08
CA PRO A 192 6.02 -9.08 -20.15
C PRO A 192 5.61 -9.91 -18.93
N GLN A 193 5.48 -9.26 -17.75
CA GLN A 193 5.26 -9.96 -16.49
C GLN A 193 4.32 -9.18 -15.56
N GLN A 194 3.27 -9.85 -15.08
CA GLN A 194 2.34 -9.33 -14.07
C GLN A 194 3.06 -8.90 -12.78
N SER A 195 4.13 -9.64 -12.42
CA SER A 195 4.93 -9.41 -11.22
C SER A 195 5.47 -7.97 -11.12
N LEU A 196 5.70 -7.29 -12.25
CA LEU A 196 6.16 -5.89 -12.26
C LEU A 196 5.12 -4.93 -11.69
N ALA A 197 3.84 -5.18 -11.95
CA ALA A 197 2.75 -4.41 -11.38
C ALA A 197 2.59 -4.69 -9.87
N THR A 198 2.69 -5.97 -9.49
CA THR A 198 2.69 -6.39 -8.07
C THR A 198 3.81 -5.70 -7.28
N HIS A 199 5.02 -5.63 -7.81
CA HIS A 199 6.15 -5.01 -7.12
C HIS A 199 6.14 -3.48 -7.18
N SER A 200 5.57 -2.89 -8.23
CA SER A 200 5.23 -1.46 -8.24
C SER A 200 4.36 -1.11 -7.03
N LEU A 201 3.33 -1.92 -6.76
CA LEU A 201 2.46 -1.73 -5.60
C LEU A 201 3.17 -2.03 -4.28
N ALA A 202 3.83 -3.17 -4.15
CA ALA A 202 4.40 -3.63 -2.89
C ALA A 202 5.63 -2.81 -2.45
N VAL A 203 6.63 -2.66 -3.33
CA VAL A 203 7.92 -2.04 -2.98
C VAL A 203 7.81 -0.53 -3.01
N GLY A 204 7.39 0.04 -4.14
CA GLY A 204 7.30 1.48 -4.33
C GLY A 204 6.11 2.10 -3.60
N GLY A 205 4.94 1.48 -3.73
CA GLY A 205 3.68 1.99 -3.17
C GLY A 205 3.58 1.78 -1.66
N ILE A 206 3.32 0.55 -1.24
CA ILE A 206 3.07 0.18 0.15
C ILE A 206 4.30 0.44 1.01
N GLY A 207 5.48 -0.06 0.59
CA GLY A 207 6.74 0.17 1.30
C GLY A 207 7.08 1.65 1.48
N GLY A 208 6.97 2.44 0.39
CA GLY A 208 7.20 3.88 0.42
C GLY A 208 6.21 4.62 1.32
N LEU A 209 4.92 4.26 1.24
CA LEU A 209 3.88 4.90 2.04
C LEU A 209 4.04 4.57 3.52
N ILE A 210 4.35 3.32 3.86
CA ILE A 210 4.65 2.90 5.23
C ILE A 210 5.79 3.75 5.77
N LEU A 211 6.95 3.77 5.10
CA LEU A 211 8.13 4.50 5.58
C LEU A 211 7.83 6.00 5.76
N ALA A 212 7.17 6.62 4.79
CA ALA A 212 6.77 8.03 4.86
C ALA A 212 5.79 8.32 6.01
N MET A 213 4.82 7.43 6.23
CA MET A 213 3.81 7.59 7.27
C MET A 213 4.38 7.37 8.67
N ILE A 214 5.14 6.29 8.89
CA ILE A 214 5.74 6.02 10.20
C ILE A 214 6.72 7.12 10.60
N ALA A 215 7.52 7.65 9.65
CA ALA A 215 8.40 8.78 9.90
C ALA A 215 7.67 10.06 10.32
N ARG A 216 6.49 10.31 9.78
CA ARG A 216 5.64 11.45 10.16
C ARG A 216 4.96 11.21 11.51
N VAL A 217 4.29 10.07 11.66
CA VAL A 217 3.47 9.72 12.83
C VAL A 217 4.34 9.65 14.08
N SER A 218 5.54 9.05 14.00
CA SER A 218 6.45 9.02 15.15
C SER A 218 6.91 10.41 15.60
N LEU A 219 7.16 11.35 14.69
CA LEU A 219 7.47 12.73 15.07
C LEU A 219 6.25 13.42 15.69
N GLY A 220 5.09 13.33 15.04
CA GLY A 220 3.86 14.00 15.47
C GLY A 220 3.35 13.54 16.83
N HIS A 221 3.31 12.23 17.09
CA HIS A 221 2.82 11.70 18.37
C HIS A 221 3.83 11.85 19.51
N THR A 222 5.11 12.05 19.21
CA THR A 222 6.12 12.38 20.22
C THR A 222 6.32 13.87 20.42
N GLY A 223 5.46 14.71 19.81
CA GLY A 223 5.46 16.18 19.94
C GLY A 223 6.67 16.88 19.34
N ARG A 224 7.47 16.16 18.56
CA ARG A 224 8.67 16.70 17.90
C ARG A 224 8.29 17.43 16.62
N PRO A 225 9.08 18.43 16.18
CA PRO A 225 8.87 19.10 14.90
C PRO A 225 8.80 18.10 13.75
N LEU A 226 7.89 18.34 12.80
CA LEU A 226 7.69 17.50 11.60
C LEU A 226 8.80 17.71 10.55
N LEU A 227 10.05 17.65 10.99
CA LEU A 227 11.25 17.85 10.20
C LEU A 227 12.11 16.59 10.29
N PRO A 228 12.05 15.70 9.28
CA PRO A 228 12.87 14.50 9.29
C PRO A 228 14.34 14.86 9.09
N SER A 229 15.23 14.14 9.77
CA SER A 229 16.68 14.28 9.55
C SER A 229 17.07 13.95 8.11
N LYS A 230 18.18 14.50 7.61
CA LYS A 230 18.71 14.21 6.26
C LYS A 230 18.86 12.71 5.99
N VAL A 231 19.20 11.93 7.02
CA VAL A 231 19.33 10.46 6.97
C VAL A 231 18.02 9.79 6.55
N ILE A 232 16.88 10.27 7.06
CA ILE A 232 15.56 9.73 6.69
C ILE A 232 15.14 10.18 5.30
N VAL A 233 15.51 11.38 4.89
CA VAL A 233 15.29 11.85 3.51
C VAL A 233 16.00 10.93 2.51
N VAL A 234 17.23 10.50 2.83
CA VAL A 234 17.93 9.46 2.07
C VAL A 234 17.14 8.15 2.10
N GLY A 235 16.62 7.72 3.25
CA GLY A 235 15.74 6.56 3.36
C GLY A 235 14.52 6.60 2.42
N PHE A 236 13.84 7.74 2.32
CA PHE A 236 12.73 7.92 1.38
C PHE A 236 13.19 7.74 -0.08
N ALA A 237 14.31 8.34 -0.45
CA ALA A 237 14.87 8.19 -1.79
C ALA A 237 15.27 6.73 -2.08
N LEU A 238 15.89 6.04 -1.12
CA LEU A 238 16.31 4.65 -1.25
C LEU A 238 15.13 3.72 -1.54
N VAL A 239 13.96 3.88 -0.90
CA VAL A 239 12.77 3.06 -1.20
C VAL A 239 12.24 3.33 -2.61
N LEU A 240 12.26 4.58 -3.07
CA LEU A 240 11.86 4.90 -4.44
C LEU A 240 12.80 4.27 -5.46
N VAL A 241 14.11 4.38 -5.24
CA VAL A 241 15.13 3.76 -6.12
C VAL A 241 15.04 2.23 -6.04
N ALA A 242 14.71 1.65 -4.89
CA ALA A 242 14.44 0.23 -4.75
C ALA A 242 13.26 -0.20 -5.64
N GLY A 243 12.15 0.54 -5.61
CA GLY A 243 11.00 0.31 -6.49
C GLY A 243 11.36 0.40 -7.97
N VAL A 244 12.09 1.45 -8.36
CA VAL A 244 12.58 1.62 -9.74
C VAL A 244 13.46 0.45 -10.16
N SER A 245 14.43 0.07 -9.32
CA SER A 245 15.31 -1.07 -9.58
C SER A 245 14.50 -2.37 -9.72
N ARG A 246 13.50 -2.58 -8.86
CA ARG A 246 12.68 -3.80 -8.88
C ARG A 246 11.85 -3.94 -10.15
N VAL A 247 11.37 -2.83 -10.70
CA VAL A 247 10.41 -2.80 -11.80
C VAL A 247 11.08 -2.59 -13.15
N LEU A 248 12.09 -1.73 -13.22
CA LEU A 248 12.76 -1.39 -14.47
C LEU A 248 14.05 -2.17 -14.71
N LEU A 249 14.83 -2.51 -13.68
CA LEU A 249 16.12 -3.19 -13.87
C LEU A 249 15.98 -4.71 -13.96
N VAL A 250 15.06 -5.31 -13.20
CA VAL A 250 14.87 -6.76 -13.16
C VAL A 250 14.56 -7.41 -14.52
N PRO A 251 13.73 -6.82 -15.41
CA PRO A 251 13.51 -7.37 -16.75
C PRO A 251 14.78 -7.52 -17.59
N PHE A 252 15.81 -6.72 -17.31
CA PHE A 252 17.08 -6.74 -18.06
C PHE A 252 18.20 -7.43 -17.30
N SER A 253 18.14 -7.51 -15.97
CA SER A 253 19.21 -8.06 -15.14
C SER A 253 18.72 -8.56 -13.78
N GLY A 254 19.05 -9.82 -13.45
CA GLY A 254 18.75 -10.43 -12.16
C GLY A 254 19.38 -9.69 -10.97
N TRP A 255 20.45 -8.92 -11.19
CA TRP A 255 21.07 -8.05 -10.18
C TRP A 255 20.09 -7.02 -9.60
N GLY A 256 19.07 -6.62 -10.37
CA GLY A 256 18.04 -5.68 -9.92
C GLY A 256 17.27 -6.16 -8.68
N LEU A 257 17.18 -7.48 -8.47
CA LEU A 257 16.57 -8.06 -7.26
C LEU A 257 17.41 -7.76 -6.02
N GLY A 258 18.72 -8.06 -6.09
CA GLY A 258 19.65 -7.82 -4.98
C GLY A 258 19.79 -6.34 -4.65
N VAL A 259 19.90 -5.49 -5.68
CA VAL A 259 19.95 -4.03 -5.52
C VAL A 259 18.67 -3.51 -4.86
N SER A 260 17.49 -3.91 -5.35
CA SER A 260 16.23 -3.50 -4.74
C SER A 260 16.13 -3.94 -3.28
N ALA A 261 16.51 -5.18 -2.96
CA ALA A 261 16.45 -5.71 -1.60
C ALA A 261 17.39 -4.93 -0.67
N LEU A 262 18.63 -4.70 -1.10
CA LEU A 262 19.63 -3.95 -0.32
C LEU A 262 19.16 -2.51 -0.05
N LEU A 263 18.71 -1.79 -1.08
CA LEU A 263 18.24 -0.41 -0.93
C LEU A 263 17.02 -0.31 0.00
N TRP A 264 16.07 -1.25 -0.12
CA TRP A 264 14.90 -1.30 0.75
C TRP A 264 15.29 -1.58 2.21
N CYS A 265 16.15 -2.59 2.44
CA CYS A 265 16.65 -2.92 3.78
C CYS A 265 17.43 -1.75 4.39
N MET A 266 18.28 -1.09 3.62
CA MET A 266 19.00 0.11 4.05
C MET A 266 18.02 1.21 4.46
N ALA A 267 16.99 1.49 3.67
CA ALA A 267 16.01 2.53 4.00
C ALA A 267 15.31 2.30 5.34
N PHE A 268 14.84 1.08 5.59
CA PHE A 268 14.20 0.72 6.86
C PHE A 268 15.21 0.63 8.01
N GLY A 269 16.45 0.19 7.76
CA GLY A 269 17.54 0.24 8.73
C GLY A 269 17.87 1.66 9.18
N LEU A 270 17.90 2.62 8.24
CA LEU A 270 18.07 4.05 8.55
C LEU A 270 16.91 4.56 9.40
N PHE A 271 15.66 4.18 9.10
CA PHE A 271 14.52 4.50 9.95
C PHE A 271 14.71 3.98 11.37
N LEU A 272 14.96 2.69 11.53
CA LEU A 272 15.17 2.08 12.85
C LEU A 272 16.29 2.78 13.63
N SER A 273 17.44 3.03 13.00
CA SER A 273 18.58 3.68 13.66
C SER A 273 18.26 5.07 14.23
N ARG A 274 17.40 5.84 13.55
CA ARG A 274 17.07 7.22 13.95
C ARG A 274 15.82 7.30 14.81
N TYR A 275 14.84 6.43 14.60
CA TYR A 275 13.51 6.54 15.20
C TYR A 275 13.35 5.67 16.45
N THR A 276 14.18 4.64 16.65
CA THR A 276 14.16 3.87 17.92
C THR A 276 14.37 4.79 19.12
N GLY A 277 15.39 5.66 19.09
CA GLY A 277 15.63 6.63 20.17
C GLY A 277 14.52 7.67 20.33
N ILE A 278 13.83 8.05 19.24
CA ILE A 278 12.69 8.98 19.29
C ILE A 278 11.50 8.33 20.00
N LEU A 279 11.24 7.05 19.71
CA LEU A 279 10.10 6.30 20.23
C LEU A 279 10.30 5.80 21.66
N LEU A 280 11.55 5.59 22.08
CA LEU A 280 11.89 5.17 23.45
C LEU A 280 12.09 6.33 24.43
N LYS A 281 12.20 7.57 23.93
CA LYS A 281 12.32 8.76 24.78
C LYS A 281 10.94 9.35 25.08
N PRO A 282 10.78 10.04 26.22
CA PRO A 282 9.57 10.77 26.54
C PRO A 282 9.15 11.71 25.40
N ARG A 283 7.84 11.94 25.33
CA ARG A 283 7.23 12.96 24.49
C ARG A 283 7.77 14.34 24.89
N VAL A 284 8.06 15.16 23.89
CA VAL A 284 8.50 16.57 24.05
C VAL A 284 7.36 17.49 23.68
#